data_AF-A0A843G7A1-F1
#
_entry.id   AF-A0A843G7A1-F1
#
_cell.length_a   1.000
_cell.length_b   1.000
_cell.length_c   1.000
_cell.angle_alpha   90.00
_cell.angle_beta   90.00
_cell.angle_gamma   90.00
#
_symmetry.space_group_name_H-M   'P 1'
#
loop_
_entity.id
_entity.type
_entity.pdbx_description
1 polymer ?
#
loop_
_entity_poly.entity_id
_entity_poly.type
_entity_poly.pdbx_seq_one_letter_code
_entity_poly.pdbx_strand_id
1 'polypeptide(L)'
;MDFNEWEGWYKEILETLGFSREGDENTALLLDKILDEKGCLTIEQFYDEIMEKKDTSKFIVVGAGPSIKKHIKYVKENYDLNDYLIVSADGATTAMLEDDLVPDIVATDLDGKMEDLLAANSLGSYFVIHAHGDNEELIVNWTTKFDKILGTTQSKPVGHLYNFGGFTDGDRAMFFTLALGCTEMV
;
A
#
# COMPACT_ATOMS: atom_id res chain seq x y z
N MET A 1 10.02 1.69 9.08
CA MET A 1 10.76 2.75 9.81
C MET A 1 10.21 2.83 11.23
N ASP A 2 11.01 3.20 12.24
CA ASP A 2 10.45 3.49 13.58
C ASP A 2 9.60 4.76 13.52
N PHE A 3 8.46 4.78 14.22
CA PHE A 3 7.57 5.95 14.15
C PHE A 3 8.24 7.23 14.66
N ASN A 4 9.15 7.18 15.64
CA ASN A 4 9.82 8.39 16.12
C ASN A 4 10.75 9.00 15.08
N GLU A 5 11.37 8.15 14.25
CA GLU A 5 12.18 8.60 13.11
C GLU A 5 11.29 9.18 12.02
N TRP A 6 10.17 8.50 11.70
CA TRP A 6 9.18 8.99 10.75
C TRP A 6 8.54 10.32 11.19
N GLU A 7 8.29 10.49 12.50
CA GLU A 7 7.59 11.68 13.00
C GLU A 7 8.34 12.98 12.70
N GLY A 8 9.68 12.94 12.64
CA GLY A 8 10.49 14.08 12.21
C GLY A 8 10.17 14.50 10.78
N TRP A 9 10.31 13.56 9.84
CA TRP A 9 9.97 13.76 8.43
C TRP A 9 8.51 14.17 8.24
N TYR A 10 7.60 13.50 8.93
CA TYR A 10 6.17 13.79 8.88
C TYR A 10 5.87 15.24 9.29
N LYS A 11 6.47 15.75 10.37
CA LYS A 11 6.31 17.15 10.78
C LYS A 11 6.81 18.12 9.71
N GLU A 12 7.97 17.86 9.11
CA GLU A 12 8.53 18.69 8.04
C GLU A 12 7.63 18.71 6.79
N ILE A 13 7.07 17.56 6.42
CA ILE A 13 6.13 17.42 5.30
C ILE A 13 4.88 18.26 5.55
N LEU A 14 4.26 18.12 6.73
CA LEU A 14 3.08 18.89 7.10
C LEU A 14 3.33 20.39 7.02
N GLU A 15 4.45 20.86 7.57
CA GLU A 15 4.82 22.28 7.57
C GLU A 15 5.09 22.79 6.15
N THR A 16 5.82 22.01 5.35
CA THR A 16 6.24 22.40 3.99
C THR A 16 5.05 22.46 3.02
N LEU A 17 4.14 21.50 3.11
CA LEU A 17 3.01 21.38 2.19
C LEU A 17 1.72 22.02 2.72
N GLY A 18 1.72 22.46 3.98
CA GLY A 18 0.56 23.08 4.62
C GLY A 18 -0.56 22.09 4.95
N PHE A 19 -0.22 20.81 5.16
CA PHE A 19 -1.17 19.77 5.51
C PHE A 19 -1.50 19.77 7.00
N SER A 20 -2.71 19.29 7.33
CA SER A 20 -3.20 19.22 8.70
C SER A 20 -2.95 17.85 9.33
N ARG A 21 -2.20 17.82 10.44
CA ARG A 21 -2.08 16.62 11.28
C ARG A 21 -3.44 16.12 11.75
N GLU A 22 -4.32 17.04 12.15
CA GLU A 22 -5.67 16.70 12.63
C GLU A 22 -6.49 16.02 11.52
N GLY A 23 -6.33 16.44 10.26
CA GLY A 23 -6.96 15.78 9.12
C GLY A 23 -6.52 14.33 8.96
N ASP A 24 -5.20 14.09 9.04
CA ASP A 24 -4.66 12.72 8.97
C ASP A 24 -5.16 11.85 10.13
N GLU A 25 -5.17 12.39 11.35
CA GLU A 25 -5.62 11.67 12.55
C GLU A 25 -7.12 11.37 12.51
N ASN A 26 -7.95 12.30 12.02
CA ASN A 26 -9.39 12.08 11.84
C ASN A 26 -9.67 10.99 10.80
N THR A 27 -8.96 11.02 9.68
CA THR A 27 -9.11 10.02 8.64
C THR A 27 -8.61 8.64 9.10
N ALA A 28 -7.55 8.60 9.91
CA ALA A 28 -7.07 7.39 10.55
C ALA A 28 -8.12 6.78 11.50
N LEU A 29 -8.76 7.57 12.34
CA LEU A 29 -9.85 7.10 13.21
C LEU A 29 -11.04 6.55 12.40
N LEU A 30 -11.33 7.16 11.26
CA LEU A 30 -12.40 6.72 10.37
C LEU A 30 -12.09 5.36 9.73
N LEU A 31 -10.87 5.20 9.19
CA LEU A 31 -10.42 3.93 8.62
C LEU A 31 -10.39 2.83 9.68
N ASP A 32 -9.83 3.11 10.86
CA ASP A 32 -9.78 2.17 11.99
C ASP A 32 -11.18 1.63 12.34
N LYS A 33 -12.16 2.52 12.47
CA LYS A 33 -13.55 2.13 12.74
C LYS A 33 -14.13 1.21 11.66
N ILE A 34 -13.90 1.52 10.38
CA ILE A 34 -14.40 0.70 9.27
C ILE A 34 -13.75 -0.70 9.30
N LEU A 35 -12.45 -0.77 9.60
CA LEU A 35 -11.71 -2.03 9.67
C LEU A 35 -12.09 -2.85 10.92
N ASP A 36 -12.43 -2.21 12.03
CA ASP A 36 -12.96 -2.89 13.22
C ASP A 36 -14.31 -3.56 12.93
N GLU A 37 -15.21 -2.88 12.20
CA GLU A 37 -16.53 -3.40 11.85
C GLU A 37 -16.50 -4.47 10.76
N LYS A 38 -15.65 -4.28 9.72
CA LYS A 38 -15.55 -5.21 8.58
C LYS A 38 -14.62 -6.39 8.83
N GLY A 39 -13.60 -6.20 9.67
CA GLY A 39 -12.45 -7.07 9.79
C GLY A 39 -11.31 -6.67 8.85
N CYS A 40 -10.09 -6.85 9.33
CA CYS A 40 -8.84 -6.62 8.61
C CYS A 40 -7.78 -7.64 9.03
N LEU A 41 -6.68 -7.68 8.29
CA LEU A 41 -5.52 -8.50 8.61
C LEU A 41 -4.61 -7.75 9.58
N THR A 42 -4.10 -8.46 10.60
CA THR A 42 -2.91 -7.99 11.31
C THR A 42 -1.67 -8.16 10.41
N ILE A 43 -0.57 -7.49 10.76
CA ILE A 43 0.69 -7.65 10.02
C ILE A 43 1.19 -9.10 10.01
N GLU A 44 1.00 -9.84 11.10
CA GLU A 44 1.38 -11.25 11.19
C GLU A 44 0.54 -12.13 10.26
N GLN A 45 -0.78 -11.92 10.24
CA GLN A 45 -1.68 -12.64 9.33
C GLN A 45 -1.35 -12.32 7.87
N PHE A 46 -1.13 -11.05 7.56
CA PHE A 46 -0.73 -10.61 6.23
C PHE A 46 0.57 -11.29 5.78
N TYR A 47 1.57 -11.32 6.66
CA TYR A 47 2.85 -11.97 6.40
C TYR A 47 2.69 -13.47 6.15
N ASP A 48 2.00 -14.19 7.05
CA ASP A 48 1.81 -15.63 6.93
C ASP A 48 1.10 -16.01 5.63
N GLU A 49 0.02 -15.30 5.27
CA GLU A 49 -0.72 -15.55 4.03
C GLU A 49 0.09 -15.26 2.77
N ILE A 50 0.88 -14.18 2.75
CA ILE A 50 1.73 -13.83 1.62
C ILE A 50 2.88 -14.82 1.45
N MET A 51 3.49 -15.29 2.55
CA MET A 51 4.55 -16.29 2.52
C MET A 51 4.03 -17.66 2.08
N GLU A 52 2.81 -18.03 2.47
CA GLU A 52 2.15 -19.23 1.95
C GLU A 52 1.90 -19.13 0.43
N LYS A 53 1.54 -17.93 -0.06
CA LYS A 53 1.35 -17.67 -1.49
C LYS A 53 2.66 -17.73 -2.27
N LYS A 54 3.74 -17.15 -1.74
CA LYS A 54 5.07 -17.12 -2.36
C LYS A 54 6.13 -17.03 -1.27
N ASP A 55 6.84 -18.14 -1.04
CA ASP A 55 7.89 -18.27 -0.03
C ASP A 55 9.17 -17.53 -0.46
N THR A 56 9.12 -16.20 -0.42
CA THR A 56 10.22 -15.32 -0.80
C THR A 56 10.21 -14.03 0.02
N SER A 57 11.40 -13.51 0.28
CA SER A 57 11.60 -12.17 0.89
C SER A 57 12.11 -11.16 -0.14
N LYS A 58 11.96 -11.45 -1.43
CA LYS A 58 12.33 -10.54 -2.52
C LYS A 58 11.11 -9.83 -3.05
N PHE A 59 11.25 -8.55 -3.36
CA PHE A 59 10.13 -7.70 -3.77
C PHE A 59 10.46 -6.91 -5.03
N ILE A 60 9.46 -6.67 -5.86
CA ILE A 60 9.51 -5.70 -6.95
C ILE A 60 8.47 -4.63 -6.66
N VAL A 61 8.89 -3.37 -6.53
CA VAL A 61 7.99 -2.26 -6.23
C VAL A 61 7.78 -1.42 -7.49
N VAL A 62 6.53 -1.38 -7.95
CA VAL A 62 6.16 -0.68 -9.18
C VAL A 62 5.48 0.65 -8.83
N GLY A 63 6.22 1.74 -9.02
CA GLY A 63 5.71 3.11 -8.85
C GLY A 63 5.02 3.66 -10.12
N ALA A 64 4.05 4.56 -9.94
CA ALA A 64 3.23 5.17 -11.00
C ALA A 64 3.96 6.27 -11.83
N GLY A 65 5.21 6.02 -12.23
CA GLY A 65 5.99 6.95 -13.04
C GLY A 65 5.69 6.86 -14.55
N PRO A 66 6.02 7.88 -15.35
CA PRO A 66 5.76 7.89 -16.80
C PRO A 66 6.49 6.77 -17.57
N SER A 67 7.53 6.18 -16.99
CA SER A 67 8.29 5.06 -17.55
C SER A 67 7.71 3.68 -17.21
N ILE A 68 6.60 3.60 -16.46
CA ILE A 68 6.07 2.35 -15.87
C ILE A 68 5.89 1.23 -16.90
N LYS A 69 5.29 1.50 -18.07
CA LYS A 69 5.09 0.47 -19.12
C LYS A 69 6.42 -0.12 -19.62
N LYS A 70 7.44 0.71 -19.75
CA LYS A 70 8.80 0.26 -20.13
C LYS A 70 9.41 -0.58 -19.02
N HIS A 71 9.22 -0.19 -17.76
CA HIS A 71 9.76 -0.91 -16.60
C HIS A 71 9.06 -2.25 -16.37
N ILE A 72 7.74 -2.34 -16.53
CA ILE A 72 7.01 -3.61 -16.45
C ILE A 72 7.55 -4.61 -17.47
N LYS A 73 7.71 -4.17 -18.73
CA LYS A 73 8.30 -5.01 -19.77
C LYS A 73 9.73 -5.43 -19.44
N TYR A 74 10.55 -4.49 -18.97
CA TYR A 74 11.92 -4.79 -18.55
C TYR A 74 11.95 -5.83 -17.42
N VAL A 75 11.08 -5.69 -16.42
CA VAL A 75 10.98 -6.63 -15.31
C VAL A 75 10.60 -8.04 -15.81
N LYS A 76 9.57 -8.15 -16.66
CA LYS A 76 9.14 -9.43 -17.24
C LYS A 76 10.21 -10.11 -18.10
N GLU A 77 11.10 -9.34 -18.71
CA GLU A 77 12.19 -9.87 -19.56
C GLU A 77 13.46 -10.25 -18.77
N ASN A 78 13.69 -9.66 -17.59
CA ASN A 78 14.97 -9.76 -16.88
C ASN A 78 14.89 -10.44 -15.50
N TYR A 79 13.68 -10.66 -14.97
CA TYR A 79 13.47 -11.29 -13.66
C TYR A 79 12.48 -12.47 -13.78
N ASP A 80 12.71 -13.53 -13.00
CA ASP A 80 11.69 -14.56 -12.81
C ASP A 80 10.70 -14.07 -11.76
N LEU A 81 9.51 -13.68 -12.21
CA LEU A 81 8.47 -13.12 -11.35
C LEU A 81 7.95 -14.08 -10.27
N ASN A 82 8.25 -15.38 -10.38
CA ASN A 82 7.92 -16.35 -9.33
C ASN A 82 8.85 -16.24 -8.13
N ASP A 83 10.04 -15.66 -8.29
CA ASP A 83 11.01 -15.47 -7.21
C ASP A 83 10.73 -14.20 -6.36
N TYR A 84 9.79 -13.35 -6.79
CA TYR A 84 9.51 -12.05 -6.17
C TYR A 84 8.04 -11.83 -5.86
N LEU A 85 7.75 -11.20 -4.74
CA LEU A 85 6.44 -10.59 -4.47
C LEU A 85 6.35 -9.24 -5.17
N ILE A 86 5.28 -9.03 -5.94
CA ILE A 86 5.13 -7.81 -6.74
C ILE A 86 4.18 -6.84 -6.03
N VAL A 87 4.65 -5.63 -5.77
CA VAL A 87 3.91 -4.57 -5.07
C VAL A 87 3.63 -3.42 -6.03
N SER A 88 2.36 -3.04 -6.14
CA SER A 88 1.91 -1.88 -6.91
C SER A 88 1.68 -0.69 -5.99
N ALA A 89 2.13 0.49 -6.40
CA ALA A 89 1.73 1.76 -5.80
C ALA A 89 0.54 2.35 -6.57
N ASP A 90 -0.65 2.18 -6.00
CA ASP A 90 -1.93 2.71 -6.46
C ASP A 90 -2.10 2.69 -7.99
N GLY A 91 -1.97 3.85 -8.66
CA GLY A 91 -2.14 4.01 -10.10
C GLY A 91 -1.21 3.16 -10.97
N ALA A 92 -0.12 2.62 -10.41
CA ALA A 92 0.70 1.61 -11.08
C ALA A 92 -0.09 0.34 -11.44
N THR A 93 -1.15 0.05 -10.68
CA THR A 93 -2.00 -1.14 -10.85
C THR A 93 -2.62 -1.18 -12.25
N THR A 94 -3.11 -0.04 -12.75
CA THR A 94 -3.66 0.06 -14.10
C THR A 94 -2.66 -0.38 -15.16
N ALA A 95 -1.44 0.16 -15.12
CA ALA A 95 -0.42 -0.17 -16.11
C ALA A 95 0.03 -1.64 -16.03
N MET A 96 0.04 -2.23 -14.83
CA MET A 96 0.35 -3.65 -14.65
C MET A 96 -0.74 -4.55 -15.23
N LEU A 97 -2.01 -4.26 -14.94
CA LEU A 97 -3.13 -5.04 -15.49
C LEU A 97 -3.24 -4.93 -17.01
N GLU A 98 -2.95 -3.76 -17.58
CA GLU A 98 -2.86 -3.56 -19.04
C GLU A 98 -1.79 -4.44 -19.73
N ASP A 99 -0.79 -4.91 -18.98
CA ASP A 99 0.27 -5.81 -19.45
C ASP A 99 0.12 -7.24 -18.89
N ASP A 100 -1.10 -7.62 -18.51
CA ASP A 100 -1.46 -8.94 -17.97
C ASP A 100 -0.63 -9.34 -16.73
N LEU A 101 -0.24 -8.36 -15.91
CA LEU A 101 0.51 -8.57 -14.66
C LEU A 101 -0.35 -8.17 -13.47
N VAL A 102 -0.73 -9.16 -12.64
CA VAL A 102 -1.48 -8.91 -11.41
C VAL A 102 -0.50 -8.72 -10.25
N PRO A 103 -0.55 -7.60 -9.50
CA PRO A 103 0.29 -7.43 -8.31
C PRO A 103 -0.11 -8.42 -7.21
N ASP A 104 0.86 -8.83 -6.39
CA ASP A 104 0.57 -9.59 -5.18
C ASP A 104 -0.02 -8.68 -4.08
N ILE A 105 0.49 -7.45 -4.00
CA ILE A 105 0.12 -6.44 -3.00
C ILE A 105 -0.12 -5.10 -3.71
N VAL A 106 -1.14 -4.35 -3.28
CA VAL A 106 -1.40 -2.98 -3.71
C VAL A 106 -1.35 -2.06 -2.50
N ALA A 107 -0.46 -1.07 -2.50
CA ALA A 107 -0.45 0.03 -1.54
C ALA A 107 -1.17 1.23 -2.16
N THR A 108 -2.19 1.76 -1.49
CA THR A 108 -3.09 2.76 -2.08
C THR A 108 -3.77 3.63 -1.03
N ASP A 109 -3.98 4.89 -1.36
CA ASP A 109 -4.89 5.79 -0.65
C ASP A 109 -6.28 5.90 -1.31
N LEU A 110 -6.55 5.02 -2.28
CA LEU A 110 -7.79 4.83 -3.02
C LEU A 110 -8.12 5.92 -4.06
N ASP A 111 -7.16 6.78 -4.43
CA ASP A 111 -7.37 7.83 -5.44
C ASP A 111 -7.13 7.38 -6.90
N GLY A 112 -6.63 6.15 -7.10
CA GLY A 112 -6.42 5.52 -8.39
C GLY A 112 -7.69 5.12 -9.15
N LYS A 113 -7.50 4.44 -10.28
CA LYS A 113 -8.61 3.95 -11.12
C LYS A 113 -9.32 2.78 -10.44
N MET A 114 -10.45 3.08 -9.81
CA MET A 114 -11.17 2.15 -8.93
C MET A 114 -11.55 0.83 -9.62
N GLU A 115 -11.92 0.82 -10.91
CA GLU A 115 -12.22 -0.43 -11.61
C GLU A 115 -11.01 -1.38 -11.65
N ASP A 116 -9.80 -0.83 -11.78
CA ASP A 116 -8.57 -1.61 -11.86
C ASP A 116 -8.13 -2.09 -10.47
N LEU A 117 -8.31 -1.26 -9.43
CA LEU A 117 -8.08 -1.68 -8.04
C LEU A 117 -9.01 -2.84 -7.64
N LEU A 118 -10.31 -2.72 -7.92
CA LEU A 118 -11.28 -3.79 -7.66
C LEU A 118 -10.97 -5.04 -8.48
N ALA A 119 -10.54 -4.89 -9.73
CA ALA A 119 -10.11 -6.02 -10.55
C ALA A 119 -8.90 -6.74 -9.92
N ALA A 120 -7.87 -6.01 -9.50
CA ALA A 120 -6.69 -6.58 -8.83
C ALA A 120 -7.08 -7.35 -7.55
N ASN A 121 -7.94 -6.77 -6.70
CA ASN A 121 -8.42 -7.45 -5.49
C ASN A 121 -9.19 -8.73 -5.82
N SER A 122 -10.07 -8.71 -6.83
CA SER A 122 -10.82 -9.89 -7.28
C SER A 122 -9.91 -11.01 -7.84
N LEU A 123 -8.74 -10.63 -8.36
CA LEU A 123 -7.69 -11.55 -8.83
C LEU A 123 -6.76 -12.01 -7.69
N GLY A 124 -7.02 -11.61 -6.45
CA GLY A 124 -6.36 -12.11 -5.25
C GLY A 124 -5.20 -11.25 -4.74
N SER A 125 -5.11 -9.99 -5.17
CA SER A 125 -4.18 -9.01 -4.59
C SER A 125 -4.59 -8.62 -3.17
N TYR A 126 -3.59 -8.50 -2.28
CA TYR A 126 -3.75 -7.97 -0.93
C TYR A 126 -3.67 -6.45 -0.94
N PHE A 127 -4.40 -5.77 -0.05
CA PHE A 127 -4.51 -4.32 -0.07
C PHE A 127 -3.95 -3.71 1.20
N VAL A 128 -3.03 -2.77 1.05
CA VAL A 128 -2.52 -1.90 2.11
C VAL A 128 -3.16 -0.53 1.90
N ILE A 129 -4.27 -0.29 2.62
CA ILE A 129 -5.07 0.93 2.47
C ILE A 129 -4.56 2.00 3.43
N HIS A 130 -4.31 3.20 2.92
CA HIS A 130 -3.75 4.30 3.68
C HIS A 130 -4.78 5.38 4.00
N ALA A 131 -4.79 5.84 5.25
CA ALA A 131 -5.55 6.99 5.69
C ALA A 131 -4.68 8.25 5.79
N HIS A 132 -5.11 9.32 5.12
CA HIS A 132 -4.52 10.66 5.18
C HIS A 132 -5.60 11.75 4.98
N GLY A 133 -5.25 13.01 5.22
CA GLY A 133 -6.21 14.05 5.54
C GLY A 133 -7.21 14.50 4.47
N ASP A 134 -7.15 14.01 3.24
CA ASP A 134 -8.10 14.38 2.17
C ASP A 134 -8.84 13.20 1.52
N ASN A 135 -8.58 11.96 1.94
CA ASN A 135 -9.16 10.76 1.33
C ASN A 135 -10.33 10.15 2.13
N GLU A 136 -10.92 10.91 3.06
CA GLU A 136 -12.06 10.47 3.91
C GLU A 136 -13.23 9.90 3.09
N GLU A 137 -13.64 10.61 2.04
CA GLU A 137 -14.76 10.18 1.18
C GLU A 137 -14.45 8.85 0.46
N LEU A 138 -13.19 8.68 0.01
CA LEU A 138 -12.74 7.47 -0.66
C LEU A 138 -12.74 6.28 0.31
N ILE A 139 -12.23 6.48 1.53
CA ILE A 139 -12.23 5.47 2.58
C ILE A 139 -13.66 4.99 2.88
N VAL A 140 -14.60 5.91 3.09
CA VAL A 140 -16.01 5.56 3.39
C VAL A 140 -16.66 4.79 2.26
N ASN A 141 -16.45 5.24 1.02
CA ASN A 141 -17.14 4.67 -0.14
C ASN A 141 -16.57 3.32 -0.57
N TRP A 142 -15.24 3.13 -0.42
CA TRP A 142 -14.54 2.04 -1.11
C TRP A 142 -13.92 0.99 -0.21
N THR A 143 -13.47 1.31 1.01
CA THR A 143 -12.75 0.35 1.88
C THR A 143 -13.53 -0.95 2.06
N THR A 144 -14.86 -0.86 2.21
CA THR A 144 -15.70 -2.04 2.43
C THR A 144 -15.85 -2.97 1.21
N LYS A 145 -15.42 -2.51 0.03
CA LYS A 145 -15.48 -3.26 -1.24
C LYS A 145 -14.27 -4.16 -1.47
N PHE A 146 -13.19 -3.96 -0.71
CA PHE A 146 -11.98 -4.76 -0.79
C PHE A 146 -11.98 -5.86 0.27
N ASP A 147 -11.27 -6.95 0.01
CA ASP A 147 -10.93 -7.97 1.01
C ASP A 147 -9.42 -8.03 1.21
N LYS A 148 -8.94 -8.75 2.25
CA LYS A 148 -7.51 -8.89 2.58
C LYS A 148 -6.81 -7.55 2.79
N ILE A 149 -7.40 -6.73 3.64
CA ILE A 149 -6.98 -5.36 3.90
C ILE A 149 -6.04 -5.32 5.11
N LEU A 150 -4.94 -4.59 5.00
CA LEU A 150 -4.16 -4.07 6.12
C LEU A 150 -4.26 -2.54 6.10
N GLY A 151 -4.62 -1.94 7.23
CA GLY A 151 -4.78 -0.49 7.36
C GLY A 151 -3.49 0.21 7.76
N THR A 152 -3.23 1.37 7.16
CA THR A 152 -2.08 2.20 7.51
C THR A 152 -2.43 3.69 7.64
N THR A 153 -1.59 4.45 8.33
CA THR A 153 -1.67 5.92 8.43
C THR A 153 -0.28 6.53 8.44
N GLN A 154 -0.16 7.78 7.99
CA GLN A 154 1.05 8.59 8.11
C GLN A 154 1.17 9.27 9.49
N SER A 155 0.07 9.35 10.23
CA SER A 155 0.04 9.89 11.60
C SER A 155 0.40 8.81 12.63
N LYS A 156 0.17 9.10 13.92
CA LYS A 156 0.37 8.11 14.97
C LYS A 156 -0.61 6.94 14.76
N PRO A 157 -0.14 5.68 14.74
CA PRO A 157 -1.04 4.54 14.56
C PRO A 157 -2.07 4.45 15.70
N VAL A 158 -3.29 4.06 15.34
CA VAL A 158 -4.44 3.90 16.24
C VAL A 158 -5.17 2.62 15.89
N GLY A 159 -5.63 1.89 16.92
CA GLY A 159 -6.40 0.66 16.76
C GLY A 159 -5.70 -0.37 15.87
N HIS A 160 -6.31 -0.68 14.74
CA HIS A 160 -5.86 -1.66 13.73
C HIS A 160 -4.87 -1.09 12.72
N LEU A 161 -4.54 0.19 12.79
CA LEU A 161 -3.67 0.85 11.81
C LEU A 161 -2.19 0.75 12.18
N TYR A 162 -1.37 0.58 11.15
CA TYR A 162 0.09 0.60 11.25
C TYR A 162 0.69 1.86 10.62
N ASN A 163 1.91 2.19 11.01
CA ASN A 163 2.71 3.20 10.32
C ASN A 163 4.09 2.60 10.03
N PHE A 164 4.40 2.45 8.75
CA PHE A 164 5.69 1.93 8.29
C PHE A 164 6.64 3.03 7.77
N GLY A 165 6.14 4.26 7.66
CA GLY A 165 6.74 5.39 6.96
C GLY A 165 6.31 5.49 5.50
N GLY A 166 6.74 6.57 4.84
CA GLY A 166 6.49 6.84 3.42
C GLY A 166 5.45 7.94 3.20
N PHE A 167 5.73 8.82 2.23
CA PHE A 167 4.89 9.98 1.94
C PHE A 167 4.03 9.79 0.69
N THR A 168 4.57 9.16 -0.35
CA THR A 168 3.82 8.78 -1.55
C THR A 168 3.49 7.30 -1.51
N ASP A 169 2.55 6.82 -2.34
CA ASP A 169 2.23 5.39 -2.39
C ASP A 169 3.41 4.52 -2.81
N GLY A 170 4.33 5.07 -3.62
CA GLY A 170 5.61 4.43 -3.93
C GLY A 170 6.48 4.25 -2.69
N ASP A 171 6.59 5.30 -1.86
CA ASP A 171 7.35 5.22 -0.61
C ASP A 171 6.68 4.25 0.37
N ARG A 172 5.34 4.33 0.51
CA ARG A 172 4.55 3.45 1.39
C ARG A 172 4.70 1.99 0.99
N ALA A 173 4.63 1.69 -0.32
CA ALA A 173 4.88 0.36 -0.86
C ALA A 173 6.29 -0.12 -0.48
N MET A 174 7.31 0.71 -0.71
CA MET A 174 8.69 0.39 -0.39
C MET A 174 8.89 0.13 1.11
N PHE A 175 8.45 1.05 1.98
CA PHE A 175 8.58 0.87 3.44
C PHE A 175 7.80 -0.33 3.97
N PHE A 176 6.66 -0.65 3.36
CA PHE A 176 5.92 -1.86 3.70
C PHE A 176 6.72 -3.12 3.39
N THR A 177 7.37 -3.22 2.23
CA THR A 177 8.24 -4.38 1.93
C THR A 177 9.39 -4.51 2.92
N LEU A 178 9.98 -3.40 3.38
CA LEU A 178 11.01 -3.43 4.43
C LEU A 178 10.45 -3.96 5.76
N ALA A 179 9.21 -3.59 6.11
CA ALA A 179 8.53 -4.10 7.31
C ALA A 179 8.25 -5.61 7.22
N LEU A 180 8.09 -6.16 6.01
CA LEU A 180 7.96 -7.59 5.76
C LEU A 180 9.30 -8.34 5.68
N GLY A 181 10.43 -7.68 5.97
CA GLY A 181 11.75 -8.33 5.98
C GLY A 181 12.37 -8.49 4.59
N CYS A 182 12.09 -7.58 3.66
CA CYS A 182 12.69 -7.55 2.32
C CYS A 182 14.22 -7.72 2.37
N THR A 183 14.74 -8.71 1.62
CA THR A 183 16.18 -8.99 1.47
C THR A 183 16.74 -8.48 0.14
N GLU A 184 15.87 -8.32 -0.86
CA GLU A 184 16.19 -7.79 -2.19
C GLU A 184 14.98 -7.01 -2.72
N MET A 185 15.22 -5.83 -3.27
CA MET A 185 14.19 -4.96 -3.83
C MET A 185 14.61 -4.45 -5.20
N VAL A 186 13.68 -4.50 -6.14
CA VAL A 186 13.80 -3.97 -7.51
C VAL A 186 12.82 -2.84 -7.73
#